data_AF-A0A2V5KMD2-F1
#
_entry.id   AF-A0A2V5KMD2-F1
#
_cell.length_a   1.000
_cell.length_b   1.000
_cell.length_c   1.000
_cell.angle_alpha   90.00
_cell.angle_beta   90.00
_cell.angle_gamma   90.00
#
_symmetry.space_group_name_H-M   'P 1'
#
loop_
_entity.id
_entity.type
_entity.pdbx_description
1 polymer ?
#
loop_
_entity_poly.entity_id
_entity_poly.type
_entity_poly.pdbx_seq_one_letter_code
_entity_poly.pdbx_strand_id
1 'polypeptide(L)'
;MEKVSPDLVVRDKEGKAYSVRYDQVNAMLLNEFLKEHRKVEEQQAAIIELKSVVAQQQKEFQAAIGEQRKEFEARLKQQDAKIQTVSAQLEMNSPAQQMVANKP
;
A
#
# COMPACT_ATOMS: atom_id res chain seq x y z
N MET A 1 -0.49 -38.46 -10.21
CA MET A 1 0.29 -38.83 -11.40
C MET A 1 -0.25 -38.06 -12.58
N GLU A 2 0.58 -37.21 -13.15
CA GLU A 2 0.24 -36.37 -14.29
C GLU A 2 0.05 -37.26 -15.52
N LYS A 3 -1.14 -37.22 -16.13
CA LYS A 3 -1.48 -38.06 -17.28
C LYS A 3 -0.67 -37.57 -18.48
N VAL A 4 0.36 -38.31 -18.86
CA VAL A 4 1.05 -38.12 -20.13
C VAL A 4 0.01 -38.28 -21.24
N SER A 5 -0.08 -37.31 -22.15
CA SER A 5 -1.02 -37.36 -23.28
C SER A 5 -0.83 -38.69 -24.03
N PRO A 6 -1.90 -39.46 -24.31
CA PRO A 6 -1.81 -40.74 -25.01
C PRO A 6 -1.04 -40.67 -26.34
N ASP A 7 -1.06 -39.51 -27.00
CA ASP A 7 -0.39 -39.25 -28.28
C ASP A 7 1.13 -39.19 -28.15
N LEU A 8 1.65 -38.94 -26.94
CA LEU A 8 3.08 -38.90 -26.64
C LEU A 8 3.63 -40.30 -26.28
N VAL A 9 2.77 -41.30 -26.17
CA VAL A 9 3.12 -42.67 -25.75
C VAL A 9 3.23 -43.58 -26.96
N VAL A 10 4.41 -44.16 -27.16
CA VAL A 10 4.66 -45.19 -28.17
C VAL A 10 4.18 -46.53 -27.61
N ARG A 11 3.32 -47.21 -28.38
CA ARG A 11 2.72 -48.50 -28.02
C ARG A 11 3.25 -49.62 -28.91
N ASP A 12 3.37 -50.81 -28.33
CA ASP A 12 3.79 -52.02 -29.04
C ASP A 12 2.63 -52.64 -29.84
N LYS A 13 2.90 -53.80 -30.47
CA LYS A 13 1.90 -54.52 -31.29
C LYS A 13 0.70 -55.03 -30.48
N GLU A 14 0.82 -55.13 -29.15
CA GLU A 14 -0.26 -55.50 -28.22
C GLU A 14 -0.99 -54.26 -27.67
N GLY A 15 -0.60 -53.05 -28.09
CA GLY A 15 -1.16 -51.79 -27.63
C GLY A 15 -0.64 -51.35 -26.25
N LYS A 16 0.38 -52.01 -25.68
CA LYS A 16 0.98 -51.63 -24.39
C LYS A 16 1.99 -50.50 -24.59
N ALA A 17 1.95 -49.52 -23.71
CA ALA A 17 2.90 -48.41 -23.69
C ALA A 17 4.31 -48.91 -23.34
N TYR A 18 5.31 -48.61 -24.17
CA TYR A 18 6.70 -49.02 -23.90
C TYR A 18 7.72 -47.88 -23.99
N SER A 19 7.36 -46.72 -24.56
CA SER A 19 8.23 -45.54 -24.58
C SER A 19 7.41 -44.24 -24.71
N VAL A 20 8.04 -43.11 -24.41
CA VAL A 20 7.47 -41.76 -24.58
C VAL A 20 8.30 -41.03 -25.63
N ARG A 21 7.67 -40.23 -26.49
CA ARG A 21 8.36 -39.40 -27.50
C ARG A 21 9.08 -38.23 -26.80
N TYR A 22 10.29 -38.49 -26.31
CA TYR A 22 11.11 -37.52 -25.57
C TYR A 22 11.27 -36.18 -26.28
N ASP A 23 11.48 -36.17 -27.60
CA ASP A 23 11.64 -34.93 -28.36
C ASP A 23 10.36 -34.06 -28.35
N GLN A 24 9.17 -34.68 -28.38
CA GLN A 24 7.90 -33.96 -28.26
C GLN A 24 7.67 -33.45 -26.84
N VAL A 25 8.00 -34.25 -25.81
CA VAL A 25 7.91 -33.80 -24.41
C VAL A 25 8.87 -32.64 -24.15
N ASN A 26 10.10 -32.71 -24.66
CA ASN A 26 11.10 -31.65 -24.51
C ASN A 26 10.68 -30.36 -25.22
N ALA A 27 10.11 -30.45 -26.43
CA ALA A 27 9.58 -29.28 -27.13
C ALA A 27 8.39 -28.66 -26.38
N MET A 28 7.49 -29.48 -25.81
CA MET A 28 6.40 -28.99 -24.96
C MET A 28 6.92 -28.32 -23.69
N LEU A 29 7.87 -28.93 -22.98
CA LEU A 29 8.47 -28.36 -21.78
C LEU A 29 9.22 -27.05 -22.06
N LEU A 30 9.95 -26.97 -23.18
CA LEU A 30 10.61 -25.74 -23.61
C LEU A 30 9.59 -24.62 -23.86
N ASN A 31 8.47 -24.93 -24.50
CA ASN A 31 7.40 -23.95 -24.72
C ASN A 31 6.80 -23.46 -23.39
N GLU A 32 6.54 -24.37 -22.46
CA GLU A 32 6.02 -24.00 -21.12
C GLU A 32 7.06 -23.20 -20.32
N PHE A 33 8.34 -23.57 -20.39
CA PHE A 33 9.43 -22.82 -19.77
C PHE A 33 9.52 -21.39 -20.32
N LEU A 34 9.45 -21.22 -21.65
CA LEU A 34 9.47 -19.90 -22.28
C LEU A 34 8.23 -19.06 -21.95
N LYS A 35 7.06 -19.68 -21.77
CA LYS A 35 5.85 -18.99 -21.31
C LYS A 35 6.00 -18.49 -19.87
N GLU A 36 6.40 -19.38 -18.95
CA GLU A 36 6.57 -18.98 -17.55
C GLU A 36 7.72 -17.98 -17.37
N HIS A 37 8.80 -18.08 -18.15
CA HIS A 37 9.87 -17.10 -18.13
C HIS A 37 9.37 -15.70 -18.51
N ARG A 38 8.63 -15.57 -19.63
CA ARG A 38 8.03 -14.29 -20.04
C ARG A 38 7.09 -13.73 -18.97
N LYS A 39 6.26 -14.59 -18.37
CA LYS A 39 5.37 -14.19 -17.28
C LYS A 39 6.14 -13.68 -16.06
N VAL A 40 7.26 -14.30 -15.72
CA VAL A 40 8.15 -13.84 -14.64
C VAL A 40 8.77 -12.49 -14.99
N GLU A 41 9.19 -12.25 -16.24
CA GLU A 41 9.70 -10.95 -16.69
C GLU A 41 8.63 -9.86 -16.59
N GLU A 42 7.41 -10.13 -17.05
CA GLU A 42 6.27 -9.20 -16.94
C GLU A 42 5.94 -8.88 -15.48
N GLN A 43 5.92 -9.89 -14.61
CA GLN A 43 5.72 -9.70 -13.17
C GLN A 43 6.85 -8.87 -12.55
N GLN A 44 8.09 -9.10 -12.95
CA GLN A 44 9.23 -8.34 -12.46
C GLN A 44 9.13 -6.85 -12.85
N ALA A 45 8.70 -6.56 -14.09
CA ALA A 45 8.45 -5.20 -14.54
C ALA A 45 7.33 -4.53 -13.72
N ALA A 46 6.21 -5.21 -13.52
CA ALA A 46 5.09 -4.71 -12.71
C ALA A 46 5.51 -4.46 -11.24
N ILE A 47 6.36 -5.32 -10.67
CA ILE A 47 6.90 -5.12 -9.31
C ILE A 47 7.79 -3.87 -9.24
N ILE A 48 8.60 -3.60 -10.25
CA ILE A 48 9.44 -2.40 -10.31
C ILE A 48 8.57 -1.14 -10.35
N GLU A 49 7.55 -1.12 -11.21
CA GLU A 49 6.60 -0.02 -11.30
C GLU A 49 5.86 0.19 -9.97
N LEU A 50 5.34 -0.90 -9.38
CA LEU A 50 4.62 -0.82 -8.11
C LEU A 50 5.51 -0.29 -6.97
N LYS A 51 6.78 -0.73 -6.90
CA LYS A 51 7.74 -0.19 -5.92
C LYS A 51 7.96 1.31 -6.09
N SER A 52 8.04 1.79 -7.33
CA SER A 52 8.17 3.22 -7.61
C SER A 52 6.94 4.00 -7.15
N VAL A 53 5.74 3.51 -7.44
CA VAL A 53 4.48 4.13 -7.01
C VAL A 53 4.38 4.17 -5.48
N VAL A 54 4.70 3.06 -4.80
CA VAL A 54 4.67 3.00 -3.34
C VAL A 54 5.68 3.96 -2.71
N ALA A 55 6.89 4.06 -3.25
CA ALA A 55 7.89 5.01 -2.76
C ALA A 55 7.42 6.48 -2.91
N GLN A 56 6.80 6.80 -4.05
CA GLN A 56 6.24 8.12 -4.29
C GLN A 56 5.08 8.43 -3.34
N GLN A 57 4.13 7.50 -3.16
CA GLN A 57 3.03 7.66 -2.20
C GLN A 57 3.52 7.83 -0.77
N GLN A 58 4.55 7.09 -0.36
CA GLN A 58 5.13 7.21 0.98
C GLN A 58 5.68 8.62 1.21
N LYS A 59 6.34 9.21 0.21
CA LYS A 59 6.86 10.58 0.28
C LYS A 59 5.73 11.61 0.36
N GLU A 60 4.71 11.47 -0.45
CA GLU A 60 3.53 12.36 -0.44
C GLU A 60 2.80 12.30 0.91
N PHE A 61 2.62 11.11 1.46
CA PHE A 61 1.99 10.92 2.76
C PHE A 61 2.80 11.56 3.90
N GLN A 62 4.13 11.41 3.88
CA GLN A 62 5.01 12.08 4.85
C GLN A 62 4.93 13.60 4.75
N ALA A 63 4.89 14.14 3.53
CA ALA A 63 4.73 15.58 3.32
C ALA A 63 3.38 16.08 3.86
N ALA A 64 2.28 15.40 3.51
CA ALA A 64 0.94 15.75 3.99
C ALA A 64 0.83 15.70 5.52
N ILE A 65 1.39 14.67 6.16
CA ILE A 65 1.45 14.61 7.63
C ILE A 65 2.27 15.78 8.20
N GLY A 66 3.40 16.10 7.58
CA GLY A 66 4.24 17.22 8.00
C GLY A 66 3.50 18.56 7.94
N GLU A 67 2.76 18.81 6.86
CA GLU A 67 1.92 20.00 6.70
C GLU A 67 0.79 20.04 7.72
N GLN A 68 0.06 18.93 7.90
CA GLN A 68 -1.03 18.84 8.85
C GLN A 68 -0.55 19.07 10.30
N ARG A 69 0.63 18.57 10.67
CA ARG A 69 1.25 18.83 11.98
C ARG A 69 1.54 20.31 12.18
N LYS A 70 2.13 20.97 11.19
CA LYS A 70 2.41 22.42 11.26
C LYS A 70 1.13 23.24 11.41
N GLU A 71 0.09 22.91 10.65
CA GLU A 71 -1.21 23.58 10.76
C GLU A 71 -1.82 23.37 12.15
N PHE A 72 -1.75 22.14 12.67
CA PHE A 72 -2.25 21.82 14.00
C PHE A 72 -1.50 22.60 15.10
N GLU A 73 -0.17 22.66 15.04
CA GLU A 73 0.64 23.46 15.98
C GLU A 73 0.29 24.96 15.91
N ALA A 74 0.08 25.49 14.70
CA ALA A 74 -0.33 26.88 14.53
C ALA A 74 -1.72 27.15 15.16
N ARG A 75 -2.68 26.24 14.95
CA ARG A 75 -4.02 26.33 15.55
C ARG A 75 -3.97 26.25 17.08
N LEU A 76 -3.12 25.36 17.64
CA LEU A 76 -2.92 25.27 19.09
C LEU A 76 -2.38 26.59 19.68
N LYS A 77 -1.32 27.15 19.09
CA LYS A 77 -0.77 28.45 19.53
C LYS A 77 -1.81 29.57 19.45
N GLN A 78 -2.63 29.57 18.40
CA GLN A 78 -3.72 30.54 18.26
C GLN A 78 -4.78 30.35 19.36
N GLN A 79 -5.11 29.10 19.71
CA GLN A 79 -6.07 28.80 20.76
C GLN A 79 -5.54 29.23 22.13
N ASP A 80 -4.26 28.98 22.44
CA ASP A 80 -3.63 29.42 23.68
C ASP A 80 -3.70 30.94 23.86
N ALA A 81 -3.40 31.70 22.79
CA ALA A 81 -3.49 33.17 22.81
C ALA A 81 -4.93 33.67 23.03
N LYS A 82 -5.92 33.01 22.42
CA LYS A 82 -7.34 33.32 22.64
C LYS A 82 -7.75 33.04 24.09
N ILE A 83 -7.32 31.92 24.66
CA ILE A 83 -7.59 31.57 26.06
C ILE A 83 -7.01 32.64 26.99
N GLN A 84 -5.75 33.03 26.81
CA GLN A 84 -5.12 34.10 27.61
C GLN A 84 -5.90 35.41 27.53
N THR A 85 -6.38 35.77 26.33
CA THR A 85 -7.18 36.97 26.11
C THR A 85 -8.50 36.92 26.87
N VAL A 86 -9.21 35.80 26.80
CA VAL A 86 -10.48 35.60 27.53
C VAL A 86 -10.25 35.62 29.05
N SER A 87 -9.19 34.97 29.53
CA SER A 87 -8.83 34.99 30.96
C SER A 87 -8.57 36.41 31.46
N ALA A 88 -7.79 37.20 30.72
CA ALA A 88 -7.52 38.60 31.08
C ALA A 88 -8.81 39.46 31.11
N GLN A 89 -9.73 39.24 30.17
CA GLN A 89 -11.03 39.94 30.18
C GLN A 89 -11.89 39.57 31.39
N LEU A 90 -11.87 38.30 31.81
CA LEU A 90 -12.61 37.83 32.99
C LEU A 90 -12.03 38.40 34.30
N GLU A 91 -10.70 38.44 34.42
CA GLU A 91 -10.01 39.06 35.56
C GLU A 91 -10.34 40.55 35.68
N MET A 92 -10.35 41.29 34.56
CA MET A 92 -10.67 42.73 34.56
C MET A 92 -12.14 43.03 34.89
N ASN A 93 -13.06 42.10 34.59
CA ASN A 93 -14.49 42.27 34.85
C ASN A 93 -14.92 41.80 36.26
N SER A 94 -14.10 41.00 36.95
CA SER A 94 -14.41 40.48 38.30
C SER A 94 -14.61 41.58 39.37
N PRO A 95 -13.74 42.60 39.50
CA PRO A 95 -13.91 43.66 40.50
C PRO A 95 -15.15 44.53 40.24
N ALA A 96 -15.46 44.79 38.96
CA ALA A 96 -16.62 45.58 38.56
C ALA A 96 -17.94 44.87 38.87
N GLN A 97 -18.01 43.55 38.72
CA GLN A 97 -19.20 42.76 39.07
C GLN A 97 -19.42 42.64 40.59
N GLN A 98 -18.34 42.49 41.38
CA GLN A 98 -18.44 42.45 42.85
C GLN A 98 -18.93 43.78 43.44
N MET A 99 -18.54 44.92 42.87
CA MET A 99 -19.03 46.23 43.31
C MET A 99 -20.52 46.46 43.02
N VAL A 100 -21.07 45.83 41.98
CA VAL A 100 -22.51 45.91 41.65
C VAL A 100 -23.32 44.98 42.56
N ALA A 101 -22.76 43.83 42.95
CA ALA A 101 -23.42 42.89 43.86
C ALA A 101 -23.44 43.34 45.33
N ASN A 102 -22.64 44.34 45.72
CA ASN A 102 -22.46 44.76 47.12
C ASN A 102 -23.01 46.16 47.43
N LYS A 103 -23.97 46.66 46.64
CA LYS A 103 -24.76 47.86 46.99
C LYS A 103 -26.04 47.43 47.73
N PRO A 104 -26.36 48.06 48.88
CA PRO A 104 -27.53 47.72 49.71
C PRO A 104 -28.87 48.04 49.04
#